data_AF-A0A1G2R180-F1
#
_entry.id   AF-A0A1G2R180-F1
#
_cell.length_a   1.000
_cell.length_b   1.000
_cell.length_c   1.000
_cell.angle_alpha   90.00
_cell.angle_beta   90.00
_cell.angle_gamma   90.00
#
_symmetry.space_group_name_H-M   'P 1'
#
loop_
_entity.id
_entity.type
_entity.pdbx_description
1 polymer ?
#
loop_
_entity_poly.entity_id
_entity_poly.type
_entity_poly.pdbx_seq_one_letter_code
_entity_poly.pdbx_strand_id
1 'polypeptide(L)'
;MTIQERVQSSQSILILVAPNAQEPEIRLAFSLLALLQKLNKQARVDYQKPPAPNQSSAIPTGKTFLVTLRGVAPWISKVHYEKDERDLKLYFSIQKGEISPQDISFQIQNQDQTDLVITTPGAIADSEAIPAQQTRDVLLQTLSQHTDPSARLLALAISKLEYSISYDLYAALLTPQDFQVSNSNAKTALRVMENLKKAFGDQTSYLLTYQTNPLSQHSGLLWSANNALILKIKHIQQGTQKGNWLLFQTAFPIYEQLRSSLLLS
;
A
#
# COMPACT_ATOMS: atom_id res chain seq x y z
N MET A 1 -5.59 22.78 -14.27
CA MET A 1 -4.39 21.96 -13.99
C MET A 1 -4.78 20.49 -14.14
N THR A 2 -4.07 19.73 -14.95
CA THR A 2 -4.35 18.29 -15.16
C THR A 2 -3.93 17.47 -13.94
N ILE A 3 -4.43 16.23 -13.82
CA ILE A 3 -4.00 15.32 -12.73
C ILE A 3 -2.49 15.07 -12.78
N GLN A 4 -1.95 14.92 -14.00
CA GLN A 4 -0.52 14.75 -14.22
C GLN A 4 0.29 15.94 -13.68
N GLU A 5 -0.10 17.16 -14.03
CA GLU A 5 0.56 18.37 -13.52
C GLU A 5 0.52 18.42 -11.99
N ARG A 6 -0.64 18.13 -11.38
CA ARG A 6 -0.81 18.14 -9.92
C ARG A 6 0.10 17.13 -9.22
N VAL A 7 0.16 15.89 -9.72
CA VAL A 7 1.02 14.84 -9.16
C VAL A 7 2.50 15.19 -9.33
N GLN A 8 2.88 15.77 -10.48
CA GLN A 8 4.26 16.16 -10.76
C GLN A 8 4.72 17.32 -9.86
N SER A 9 3.88 18.34 -9.65
CA SER A 9 4.22 19.53 -8.86
C SER A 9 4.23 19.30 -7.35
N SER A 10 3.48 18.32 -6.85
CA SER A 10 3.32 18.05 -5.40
C SER A 10 4.50 17.25 -4.84
N GLN A 11 4.96 17.51 -3.62
CA GLN A 11 6.02 16.73 -2.97
C GLN A 11 5.49 15.90 -1.80
N SER A 12 4.63 16.49 -0.98
CA SER A 12 4.00 15.85 0.16
C SER A 12 2.59 15.40 -0.18
N ILE A 13 2.34 14.09 -0.15
CA ILE A 13 1.12 13.50 -0.69
C ILE A 13 0.46 12.59 0.34
N LEU A 14 -0.81 12.83 0.63
CA LEU A 14 -1.62 12.01 1.52
C LEU A 14 -2.56 11.12 0.70
N ILE A 15 -2.50 9.81 0.91
CA ILE A 15 -3.45 8.85 0.34
C ILE A 15 -4.46 8.48 1.41
N LEU A 16 -5.71 8.91 1.25
CA LEU A 16 -6.80 8.62 2.16
C LEU A 16 -7.50 7.31 1.79
N VAL A 17 -7.55 6.40 2.75
CA VAL A 17 -8.25 5.12 2.64
C VAL A 17 -9.54 5.18 3.44
N ALA A 18 -10.65 4.71 2.85
CA ALA A 18 -11.92 4.66 3.55
C ALA A 18 -11.82 3.75 4.79
N PRO A 19 -12.48 4.07 5.93
CA PRO A 19 -12.45 3.23 7.13
C PRO A 19 -12.97 1.80 6.92
N ASN A 20 -13.85 1.62 5.95
CA ASN A 20 -14.45 0.34 5.54
C ASN A 20 -13.94 -0.15 4.16
N ALA A 21 -12.79 0.35 3.72
CA ALA A 21 -12.14 -0.05 2.48
C ALA A 21 -12.00 -1.57 2.40
N GLN A 22 -12.34 -2.13 1.25
CA GLN A 22 -12.10 -3.54 0.98
C GLN A 22 -10.64 -3.72 0.55
N GLU A 23 -10.21 -4.98 0.46
CA GLU A 23 -8.85 -5.31 0.02
C GLU A 23 -8.43 -4.61 -1.29
N PRO A 24 -9.25 -4.53 -2.35
CA PRO A 24 -8.87 -3.80 -3.57
C PRO A 24 -8.50 -2.33 -3.36
N GLU A 25 -9.21 -1.59 -2.52
CA GLU A 25 -8.91 -0.19 -2.23
C GLU A 25 -7.64 -0.04 -1.41
N ILE A 26 -7.42 -0.93 -0.43
CA ILE A 26 -6.19 -0.97 0.37
C ILE A 26 -4.99 -1.24 -0.56
N ARG A 27 -5.10 -2.25 -1.43
CA ARG A 27 -4.06 -2.56 -2.44
C ARG A 27 -3.78 -1.38 -3.35
N LEU A 28 -4.82 -0.68 -3.80
CA LEU A 28 -4.67 0.49 -4.65
C LEU A 28 -3.86 1.59 -3.92
N ALA A 29 -4.16 1.86 -2.65
CA ALA A 29 -3.45 2.85 -1.86
C ALA A 29 -1.95 2.50 -1.69
N PHE A 30 -1.62 1.27 -1.33
CA PHE A 30 -0.22 0.85 -1.19
C PHE A 30 0.53 0.74 -2.51
N SER A 31 -0.18 0.42 -3.61
CA SER A 31 0.38 0.51 -4.97
C SER A 31 0.77 1.94 -5.31
N LEU A 32 -0.09 2.92 -5.02
CA LEU A 32 0.21 4.34 -5.19
C LEU A 32 1.40 4.77 -4.33
N LEU A 33 1.45 4.32 -3.08
CA LEU A 33 2.56 4.60 -2.18
C LEU A 33 3.89 4.15 -2.79
N ALA A 34 3.96 2.91 -3.29
CA ALA A 34 5.16 2.37 -3.93
C ALA A 34 5.58 3.19 -5.17
N LEU A 35 4.63 3.55 -6.03
CA LEU A 35 4.90 4.33 -7.25
C LEU A 35 5.39 5.75 -6.89
N LEU A 36 4.76 6.40 -5.92
CA LEU A 36 5.10 7.76 -5.47
C LEU A 36 6.46 7.80 -4.78
N GLN A 37 6.74 6.85 -3.88
CA GLN A 37 8.05 6.71 -3.26
C GLN A 37 9.15 6.47 -4.30
N LYS A 38 8.84 5.74 -5.38
CA LYS A 38 9.79 5.54 -6.48
C LYS A 38 10.14 6.81 -7.24
N LEU A 39 9.21 7.77 -7.28
CA LEU A 39 9.43 9.13 -7.79
C LEU A 39 10.02 10.09 -6.75
N ASN A 40 10.51 9.57 -5.62
CA ASN A 40 11.05 10.34 -4.49
C ASN A 40 10.05 11.33 -3.86
N LYS A 41 8.74 11.07 -3.97
CA LYS A 41 7.70 11.85 -3.29
C LYS A 41 7.58 11.44 -1.82
N GLN A 42 7.25 12.39 -0.96
CA GLN A 42 6.92 12.15 0.45
C GLN A 42 5.44 11.74 0.56
N ALA A 43 5.16 10.49 0.19
CA ALA A 43 3.82 9.94 0.24
C ALA A 43 3.60 9.12 1.51
N ARG A 44 2.39 9.20 2.07
CA ARG A 44 1.93 8.36 3.18
C ARG A 44 0.50 7.91 2.97
N VAL A 45 0.18 6.72 3.48
CA VAL A 45 -1.17 6.15 3.44
C VAL A 45 -1.81 6.35 4.80
N ASP A 46 -2.98 6.96 4.80
CA ASP A 46 -3.83 7.03 5.97
C ASP A 46 -4.80 5.86 5.97
N TYR A 47 -4.36 4.79 6.60
CA TYR A 47 -5.13 3.57 6.75
C TYR A 47 -4.91 3.04 8.16
N GLN A 48 -6.01 2.95 8.91
CA GLN A 48 -6.05 2.18 10.15
C GLN A 48 -6.72 0.86 9.83
N LYS A 49 -5.96 -0.23 9.88
CA LYS A 49 -6.54 -1.57 9.78
C LYS A 49 -7.60 -1.70 10.89
N PRO A 50 -8.87 -2.02 10.56
CA PRO A 50 -9.87 -2.22 11.58
C PRO A 50 -9.36 -3.25 12.60
N PRO A 51 -9.58 -3.05 13.91
CA PRO A 51 -9.19 -4.03 14.91
C PRO A 51 -9.79 -5.40 14.52
N ALA A 52 -8.98 -6.46 14.61
CA ALA A 52 -9.42 -7.81 14.32
C ALA A 52 -10.69 -8.13 15.15
N PRO A 53 -11.63 -8.95 14.65
CA PRO A 53 -12.91 -9.24 15.32
C PRO A 53 -12.82 -9.83 16.74
N ASN A 54 -11.62 -10.02 17.29
CA ASN A 54 -11.37 -10.65 18.59
C ASN A 54 -11.04 -9.67 19.73
N GLN A 55 -11.26 -8.36 19.56
CA GLN A 55 -11.41 -7.47 20.70
C GLN A 55 -12.86 -7.02 20.78
N SER A 56 -13.56 -7.64 21.73
CA SER A 56 -14.93 -7.35 22.13
C SER A 56 -15.19 -5.86 22.26
N SER A 57 -15.71 -5.27 21.20
CA SER A 57 -16.63 -4.14 21.19
C SER A 57 -17.39 -4.31 19.89
N ALA A 58 -18.55 -4.94 19.95
CA ALA A 58 -19.40 -5.17 18.79
C ALA A 58 -19.52 -3.84 18.01
N ILE A 59 -19.02 -3.81 16.77
CA ILE A 59 -19.35 -2.72 15.85
C ILE A 59 -20.85 -2.87 15.61
N PRO A 60 -21.69 -1.90 16.03
CA PRO A 60 -23.13 -2.04 15.86
C PRO A 60 -23.44 -2.07 14.36
N THR A 61 -24.04 -3.16 13.91
CA THR A 61 -24.62 -3.24 12.56
C THR A 61 -25.73 -2.20 12.41
N GLY A 62 -25.55 -1.30 11.44
CA GLY A 62 -26.54 -0.30 11.02
C GLY A 62 -26.01 1.14 11.07
N LYS A 63 -26.16 1.90 9.97
CA LYS A 63 -25.93 3.36 9.79
C LYS A 63 -24.91 4.03 10.74
N THR A 64 -23.79 3.36 11.00
CA THR A 64 -22.75 3.85 11.90
C THR A 64 -21.59 4.34 11.04
N PHE A 65 -21.10 5.54 11.32
CA PHE A 65 -19.93 6.13 10.66
C PHE A 65 -18.90 6.51 11.72
N LEU A 66 -17.61 6.35 11.39
CA LEU A 66 -16.50 6.66 12.28
C LEU A 66 -16.11 8.14 12.11
N VAL A 67 -15.99 8.86 13.23
CA VAL A 67 -15.41 10.21 13.28
C VAL A 67 -14.06 10.12 13.98
N THR A 68 -13.00 10.56 13.31
CA THR A 68 -11.62 10.52 13.85
C THR A 68 -11.08 11.93 14.00
N LEU A 69 -10.63 12.29 15.22
CA LEU A 69 -9.92 13.55 15.48
C LEU A 69 -8.43 13.26 15.59
N ARG A 70 -7.64 13.79 14.66
CA ARG A 70 -6.20 13.50 14.55
C ARG A 70 -5.37 14.45 15.40
N GLY A 71 -4.21 13.96 15.87
CA GLY A 71 -3.26 14.74 16.67
C GLY A 71 -3.68 14.94 18.13
N VAL A 72 -4.98 14.95 18.44
CA VAL A 72 -5.48 15.39 19.75
C VAL A 72 -5.40 14.38 20.89
N ALA A 73 -5.27 13.09 20.58
CA ALA A 73 -5.35 12.02 21.58
C ALA A 73 -4.34 12.15 22.75
N PRO A 74 -3.06 12.53 22.55
CA PRO A 74 -2.11 12.70 23.64
C PRO A 74 -2.48 13.82 24.63
N TRP A 75 -3.31 14.78 24.23
CA TRP A 75 -3.65 15.96 25.03
C TRP A 75 -5.00 15.86 25.71
N ILE A 76 -5.86 14.94 25.26
CA ILE A 76 -7.20 14.76 25.81
C ILE A 76 -7.13 13.84 27.03
N SER A 77 -7.59 14.33 28.17
CA SER A 77 -7.74 13.57 29.42
C SER A 77 -9.12 12.93 29.54
N LYS A 78 -10.16 13.57 29.00
CA LYS A 78 -11.54 13.09 29.06
C LYS A 78 -12.36 13.55 27.86
N VAL A 79 -13.23 12.68 27.37
CA VAL A 79 -14.25 13.00 26.36
C VAL A 79 -15.62 12.83 27.00
N HIS A 80 -16.49 13.81 26.82
CA HIS A 80 -17.91 13.75 27.15
C HIS A 80 -18.72 14.10 25.91
N TYR A 81 -19.92 13.54 25.77
CA TYR A 81 -20.80 13.89 24.66
C TYR A 81 -22.21 14.13 25.17
N GLU A 82 -22.90 15.04 24.49
CA GLU A 82 -24.32 15.30 24.63
C GLU A 82 -24.95 15.17 23.25
N LYS A 83 -26.08 14.47 23.15
CA LYS A 83 -26.83 14.32 21.91
C LYS A 83 -28.25 14.79 22.15
N ASP A 84 -28.73 15.67 21.28
CA ASP A 84 -30.14 16.04 21.19
C ASP A 84 -30.75 15.58 19.85
N GLU A 85 -31.96 16.04 19.54
CA GLU A 85 -32.67 15.66 18.31
C GLU A 85 -31.98 16.14 17.03
N ARG A 86 -31.15 17.19 17.11
CA ARG A 86 -30.50 17.84 15.96
C ARG A 86 -28.99 17.71 15.99
N ASP A 87 -28.39 17.81 17.17
CA ASP A 87 -26.97 18.02 17.35
C ASP A 87 -26.29 16.93 18.20
N LEU A 88 -25.02 16.68 17.88
CA LEU A 88 -24.09 15.93 18.73
C LEU A 88 -22.97 16.89 19.17
N LYS A 89 -22.86 17.13 20.47
CA LYS A 89 -21.84 17.98 21.09
C LYS A 89 -20.78 17.09 21.73
N LEU A 90 -19.52 17.34 21.40
CA LEU A 90 -18.37 16.65 21.98
C LEU A 90 -17.57 17.64 22.84
N TYR A 91 -17.39 17.31 24.11
CA TYR A 91 -16.61 18.06 25.09
C TYR A 91 -15.29 17.35 25.35
N PHE A 92 -14.18 18.04 25.14
CA PHE A 92 -12.83 17.53 25.39
C PHE A 92 -12.24 18.24 26.62
N SER A 93 -11.82 17.45 27.61
CA SER A 93 -10.98 17.94 28.71
C SER A 93 -9.52 17.67 28.36
N ILE A 94 -8.65 18.64 28.60
CA ILE A 94 -7.22 18.54 28.34
C ILE A 94 -6.47 18.01 29.57
N GLN A 95 -5.29 17.42 29.39
CA GLN A 95 -4.37 17.10 30.48
C GLN A 95 -3.85 18.41 31.10
N LYS A 96 -3.70 18.48 32.43
CA LYS A 96 -3.23 19.69 33.12
C LYS A 96 -1.75 19.96 32.77
N GLY A 97 -1.50 20.98 31.95
CA GLY A 97 -0.16 21.50 31.63
C GLY A 97 -0.10 22.26 30.29
N GLU A 98 0.42 23.49 30.34
CA GLU A 98 0.96 24.39 29.28
C GLU A 98 0.28 24.59 27.92
N ILE A 99 -0.90 24.02 27.63
CA ILE A 99 -1.56 24.24 26.33
C ILE A 99 -2.92 24.90 26.53
N SER A 100 -3.09 26.12 26.01
CA SER A 100 -4.39 26.79 26.03
C SER A 100 -5.31 26.18 24.97
N PRO A 101 -6.64 26.21 25.14
CA PRO A 101 -7.59 25.75 24.12
C PRO A 101 -7.41 26.43 22.75
N GLN A 102 -6.84 27.63 22.73
CA GLN A 102 -6.53 28.39 21.51
C GLN A 102 -5.31 27.77 20.79
N ASP A 103 -4.29 27.31 21.51
CA ASP A 103 -3.10 26.66 20.93
C ASP A 103 -3.44 25.36 20.20
N ILE A 104 -4.46 24.63 20.68
CA ILE A 104 -4.96 23.41 20.04
C ILE A 104 -5.59 23.74 18.68
N SER A 105 -6.37 24.83 18.58
CA SER A 105 -6.98 25.24 17.31
C SER A 105 -5.95 25.64 16.24
N PHE A 106 -4.83 26.25 16.65
CA PHE A 106 -3.73 26.63 15.75
C PHE A 106 -2.75 25.50 15.43
N GLN A 107 -2.57 24.53 16.34
CA GLN A 107 -1.71 23.36 16.10
C GLN A 107 -2.39 22.30 15.22
N ILE A 108 -3.71 22.16 15.28
CA ILE A 108 -4.47 21.31 14.35
C ILE A 108 -4.33 21.81 12.90
N GLN A 109 -4.14 23.12 12.70
CA GLN A 109 -3.91 23.70 11.36
C GLN A 109 -2.47 23.51 10.85
N ASN A 110 -1.49 23.27 11.73
CA ASN A 110 -0.07 23.30 11.38
C ASN A 110 0.58 21.92 11.20
N GLN A 111 -0.18 20.82 11.28
CA GLN A 111 0.44 19.49 11.36
C GLN A 111 0.60 18.69 10.07
N ASP A 112 0.16 19.16 8.90
CA ASP A 112 0.51 18.48 7.65
C ASP A 112 0.55 19.44 6.47
N GLN A 113 1.73 19.88 6.06
CA GLN A 113 1.96 20.47 4.74
C GLN A 113 1.77 19.38 3.68
N THR A 114 0.52 18.98 3.44
CA THR A 114 0.13 18.09 2.36
C THR A 114 -0.21 18.93 1.15
N ASP A 115 0.56 18.76 0.08
CA ASP A 115 0.35 19.49 -1.18
C ASP A 115 -0.80 18.87 -2.00
N LEU A 116 -1.01 17.56 -1.83
CA LEU A 116 -1.99 16.79 -2.60
C LEU A 116 -2.62 15.68 -1.78
N VAL A 117 -3.95 15.61 -1.86
CA VAL A 117 -4.74 14.52 -1.30
C VAL A 117 -5.23 13.62 -2.42
N ILE A 118 -5.00 12.31 -2.28
CA ILE A 118 -5.52 11.26 -3.15
C ILE A 118 -6.54 10.45 -2.36
N THR A 119 -7.71 10.19 -2.93
CA THR A 119 -8.78 9.42 -2.25
C THR A 119 -9.05 8.09 -2.94
N THR A 120 -9.08 7.02 -2.16
CA THR A 120 -9.68 5.75 -2.59
C THR A 120 -11.20 5.85 -2.63
N PRO A 121 -11.91 4.95 -3.35
CA PRO A 121 -13.37 4.89 -3.30
C PRO A 121 -13.91 4.86 -1.86
N GLY A 122 -14.86 5.75 -1.54
CA GLY A 122 -15.47 5.85 -0.21
C GLY A 122 -14.70 6.69 0.82
N ALA A 123 -13.47 7.13 0.51
CA ALA A 123 -12.75 8.05 1.38
C ALA A 123 -13.31 9.47 1.24
N ILE A 124 -13.45 10.16 2.38
CA ILE A 124 -13.93 11.55 2.45
C ILE A 124 -12.71 12.45 2.68
N ALA A 125 -12.62 13.54 1.91
CA ALA A 125 -11.59 14.55 2.04
C ALA A 125 -12.25 15.93 2.16
N ASP A 126 -11.65 16.80 2.96
CA ASP A 126 -12.14 18.18 3.18
C ASP A 126 -11.70 19.15 2.06
N SER A 127 -10.88 18.69 1.11
CA SER A 127 -10.27 19.49 0.03
C SER A 127 -10.45 18.87 -1.36
N GLU A 128 -10.03 19.56 -2.43
CA GLU A 128 -9.99 19.04 -3.80
C GLU A 128 -9.07 17.82 -3.94
N ALA A 129 -9.54 16.64 -3.59
CA ALA A 129 -8.82 15.39 -3.75
C ALA A 129 -8.89 14.88 -5.20
N ILE A 130 -7.88 14.11 -5.61
CA ILE A 130 -7.90 13.38 -6.88
C ILE A 130 -8.21 11.89 -6.66
N PRO A 131 -8.96 11.22 -7.56
CA PRO A 131 -9.24 9.80 -7.42
C PRO A 131 -7.98 8.93 -7.53
N ALA A 132 -7.87 7.95 -6.63
CA ALA A 132 -6.75 7.01 -6.58
C ALA A 132 -6.54 6.24 -7.89
N GLN A 133 -7.62 5.81 -8.55
CA GLN A 133 -7.53 5.06 -9.81
C GLN A 133 -6.91 5.90 -10.94
N GLN A 134 -7.39 7.13 -11.12
CA GLN A 134 -6.86 8.04 -12.13
C GLN A 134 -5.39 8.39 -11.85
N THR A 135 -5.06 8.58 -10.56
CA THR A 135 -3.68 8.82 -10.13
C THR A 135 -2.78 7.62 -10.45
N ARG A 136 -3.27 6.39 -10.25
CA ARG A 136 -2.52 5.16 -10.56
C ARG A 136 -2.17 5.12 -12.04
N ASP A 137 -3.13 5.37 -12.91
CA ASP A 137 -2.93 5.30 -14.35
C ASP A 137 -1.90 6.34 -14.83
N VAL A 138 -1.97 7.56 -14.29
CA VAL A 138 -0.97 8.63 -14.52
C VAL A 138 0.42 8.23 -14.03
N LEU A 139 0.53 7.64 -12.84
CA LEU A 139 1.82 7.23 -12.26
C LEU A 139 2.43 6.05 -13.02
N LEU A 140 1.63 5.09 -13.45
CA LEU A 140 2.08 3.97 -14.27
C LEU A 140 2.63 4.48 -15.61
N GLN A 141 1.90 5.38 -16.28
CA GLN A 141 2.37 6.02 -17.50
C GLN A 141 3.68 6.79 -17.28
N THR A 142 3.73 7.62 -16.23
CA THR A 142 4.92 8.42 -15.89
C THR A 142 6.13 7.53 -15.63
N LEU A 143 5.99 6.49 -14.81
CA LEU A 143 7.10 5.59 -14.45
C LEU A 143 7.53 4.70 -15.61
N SER A 144 6.63 4.34 -16.53
CA SER A 144 6.97 3.58 -17.75
C SER A 144 7.95 4.33 -18.67
N GLN A 145 7.96 5.67 -18.60
CA GLN A 145 8.83 6.54 -19.40
C GLN A 145 10.02 7.07 -18.60
N HIS A 146 10.14 6.70 -17.32
CA HIS A 146 11.19 7.18 -16.44
C HIS A 146 12.57 6.66 -16.87
N THR A 147 13.64 7.41 -16.61
CA THR A 147 15.02 7.06 -17.05
C THR A 147 15.59 5.86 -16.30
N ASP A 148 15.24 5.68 -15.02
CA ASP A 148 15.62 4.53 -14.18
C ASP A 148 14.90 3.22 -14.60
N PRO A 149 15.63 2.16 -15.01
CA PRO A 149 15.04 0.85 -15.31
C PRO A 149 14.18 0.24 -14.18
N SER A 150 14.55 0.49 -12.92
CA SER A 150 13.81 -0.03 -11.79
C SER A 150 12.47 0.67 -11.57
N ALA A 151 12.34 1.93 -11.99
CA ALA A 151 11.06 2.64 -12.03
C ALA A 151 10.13 2.03 -13.08
N ARG A 152 10.66 1.80 -14.29
CA ARG A 152 9.91 1.17 -15.38
C ARG A 152 9.44 -0.25 -15.02
N LEU A 153 10.34 -1.06 -14.46
CA LEU A 153 9.98 -2.44 -14.06
C LEU A 153 8.99 -2.46 -12.87
N LEU A 154 9.10 -1.52 -11.93
CA LEU A 154 8.14 -1.42 -10.82
C LEU A 154 6.71 -1.11 -11.34
N ALA A 155 6.58 -0.21 -12.32
CA ALA A 155 5.28 0.08 -12.93
C ALA A 155 4.65 -1.17 -13.57
N LEU A 156 5.45 -1.99 -14.27
CA LEU A 156 5.00 -3.25 -14.85
C LEU A 156 4.63 -4.30 -13.78
N ALA A 157 5.41 -4.39 -12.71
CA ALA A 157 5.10 -5.31 -11.61
C ALA A 157 3.78 -4.93 -10.91
N ILE A 158 3.57 -3.64 -10.63
CA ILE A 158 2.34 -3.13 -10.00
C ILE A 158 1.13 -3.27 -10.92
N SER A 159 1.30 -3.17 -12.24
CA SER A 159 0.19 -3.37 -13.18
C SER A 159 -0.29 -4.84 -13.26
N LYS A 160 0.57 -5.79 -12.90
CA LYS A 160 0.32 -7.25 -12.92
C LYS A 160 0.16 -7.88 -11.54
N LEU A 161 0.13 -7.06 -10.48
CA LEU A 161 0.12 -7.55 -9.11
C LEU A 161 -1.21 -8.22 -8.78
N GLU A 162 -1.15 -9.50 -8.44
CA GLU A 162 -2.25 -10.30 -7.91
C GLU A 162 -2.11 -10.42 -6.39
N TYR A 163 -3.21 -10.71 -5.70
CA TYR A 163 -3.23 -10.83 -4.24
C TYR A 163 -3.97 -12.08 -3.77
N SER A 164 -3.37 -12.78 -2.81
CA SER A 164 -3.98 -13.89 -2.09
C SER A 164 -4.21 -13.53 -0.63
N ILE A 165 -5.48 -13.57 -0.21
CA ILE A 165 -5.90 -13.38 1.17
C ILE A 165 -5.35 -14.52 2.04
N SER A 166 -5.41 -15.76 1.55
CA SER A 166 -5.02 -16.98 2.27
C SER A 166 -3.56 -16.97 2.78
N TYR A 167 -2.68 -16.27 2.05
CA TYR A 167 -1.25 -16.17 2.38
C TYR A 167 -0.77 -14.75 2.67
N ASP A 168 -1.68 -13.77 2.67
CA ASP A 168 -1.34 -12.34 2.60
C ASP A 168 -0.19 -12.09 1.61
N LEU A 169 -0.39 -12.55 0.37
CA LEU A 169 0.67 -12.66 -0.64
C LEU A 169 0.35 -11.79 -1.85
N TYR A 170 1.24 -10.86 -2.16
CA TYR A 170 1.28 -10.21 -3.46
C TYR A 170 2.18 -10.98 -4.42
N ALA A 171 1.68 -11.28 -5.61
CA ALA A 171 2.43 -12.01 -6.61
C ALA A 171 2.36 -11.35 -7.98
N ALA A 172 3.44 -11.48 -8.76
CA ALA A 172 3.43 -11.08 -10.17
C ALA A 172 4.34 -11.97 -11.01
N LEU A 173 3.97 -12.11 -12.28
CA LEU A 173 4.79 -12.69 -13.33
C LEU A 173 5.41 -11.59 -14.20
N LEU A 174 6.74 -11.58 -14.30
CA LEU A 174 7.49 -10.70 -15.18
C LEU A 174 8.09 -11.49 -16.35
N THR A 175 7.68 -11.16 -17.58
CA THR A 175 8.08 -11.87 -18.79
C THR A 175 9.33 -11.24 -19.41
N PRO A 176 9.99 -11.92 -20.38
CA PRO A 176 11.12 -11.34 -21.10
C PRO A 176 10.81 -9.97 -21.73
N GLN A 177 9.58 -9.78 -22.21
CA GLN A 177 9.12 -8.51 -22.76
C GLN A 177 9.17 -7.40 -21.70
N ASP A 178 8.79 -7.69 -20.45
CA ASP A 178 8.83 -6.71 -19.37
C ASP A 178 10.26 -6.23 -19.08
N PHE A 179 11.24 -7.13 -19.09
CA PHE A 179 12.65 -6.77 -18.93
C PHE A 179 13.19 -5.98 -20.13
N GLN A 180 12.77 -6.34 -21.34
CA GLN A 180 13.15 -5.63 -22.55
C GLN A 180 12.61 -4.19 -22.55
N VAL A 181 11.29 -3.98 -22.37
CA VAL A 181 10.70 -2.64 -22.42
C VAL A 181 11.14 -1.76 -21.25
N SER A 182 11.44 -2.36 -20.10
CA SER A 182 12.00 -1.64 -18.95
C SER A 182 13.52 -1.47 -19.03
N ASN A 183 14.21 -2.06 -20.01
CA ASN A 183 15.68 -2.13 -20.09
C ASN A 183 16.31 -2.53 -18.74
N SER A 184 15.80 -3.62 -18.17
CA SER A 184 16.15 -4.08 -16.81
C SER A 184 16.74 -5.49 -16.80
N ASN A 185 17.17 -5.96 -15.63
CA ASN A 185 17.77 -7.28 -15.45
C ASN A 185 17.34 -7.89 -14.10
N ALA A 186 17.84 -9.10 -13.80
CA ALA A 186 17.48 -9.82 -12.57
C ALA A 186 17.74 -9.03 -11.27
N LYS A 187 18.80 -8.20 -11.19
CA LYS A 187 19.05 -7.35 -10.02
C LYS A 187 17.97 -6.29 -9.84
N THR A 188 17.37 -5.84 -10.94
CA THR A 188 16.24 -4.90 -10.90
C THR A 188 15.00 -5.55 -10.29
N ALA A 189 14.75 -6.84 -10.52
CA ALA A 189 13.62 -7.55 -9.90
C ALA A 189 13.72 -7.57 -8.36
N LEU A 190 14.93 -7.78 -7.82
CA LEU A 190 15.17 -7.67 -6.37
C LEU A 190 14.83 -6.25 -5.85
N ARG A 191 15.30 -5.20 -6.54
CA ARG A 191 15.00 -3.81 -6.18
C ARG A 191 13.50 -3.49 -6.23
N VAL A 192 12.79 -4.03 -7.23
CA VAL A 192 11.33 -3.85 -7.35
C VAL A 192 10.63 -4.42 -6.12
N MET A 193 11.02 -5.61 -5.70
CA MET A 193 10.43 -6.25 -4.53
C MET A 193 10.83 -5.57 -3.22
N GLU A 194 12.03 -5.00 -3.13
CA GLU A 194 12.39 -4.11 -2.01
C GLU A 194 11.49 -2.86 -1.97
N ASN A 195 11.14 -2.27 -3.11
CA ASN A 195 10.19 -1.15 -3.17
C ASN A 195 8.78 -1.59 -2.70
N LEU A 196 8.31 -2.76 -3.14
CA LEU A 196 7.03 -3.32 -2.69
C LEU A 196 7.05 -3.53 -1.18
N LYS A 197 8.10 -4.19 -0.67
CA LYS A 197 8.26 -4.42 0.76
C LYS A 197 8.29 -3.12 1.57
N LYS A 198 9.00 -2.10 1.10
CA LYS A 198 9.05 -0.77 1.75
C LYS A 198 7.67 -0.10 1.82
N ALA A 199 6.86 -0.24 0.78
CA ALA A 199 5.54 0.38 0.73
C ALA A 199 4.48 -0.41 1.49
N PHE A 200 4.39 -1.72 1.26
CA PHE A 200 3.34 -2.59 1.79
C PHE A 200 3.68 -3.16 3.18
N GLY A 201 4.95 -3.23 3.56
CA GLY A 201 5.42 -3.57 4.89
C GLY A 201 5.87 -5.02 5.11
N ASP A 202 6.68 -5.22 6.15
CA ASP A 202 7.32 -6.48 6.50
C ASP A 202 6.39 -7.53 7.14
N GLN A 203 5.07 -7.42 7.01
CA GLN A 203 4.13 -8.44 7.50
C GLN A 203 3.52 -9.26 6.37
N THR A 204 3.64 -8.77 5.14
CA THR A 204 2.99 -9.32 3.95
C THR A 204 4.00 -10.06 3.07
N SER A 205 3.59 -11.15 2.45
CA SER A 205 4.43 -11.93 1.55
C SER A 205 4.49 -11.33 0.14
N TYR A 206 5.63 -11.50 -0.55
CA TYR A 206 5.83 -11.05 -1.93
C TYR A 206 6.45 -12.16 -2.77
N LEU A 207 5.90 -12.44 -3.95
CA LEU A 207 6.45 -13.40 -4.91
C LEU A 207 6.57 -12.77 -6.30
N LEU A 208 7.79 -12.65 -6.79
CA LEU A 208 8.04 -12.36 -8.21
C LEU A 208 8.53 -13.63 -8.89
N THR A 209 7.81 -14.10 -9.90
CA THR A 209 8.34 -15.06 -10.86
C THR A 209 8.74 -14.32 -12.12
N TYR A 210 9.88 -14.65 -12.70
CA TYR A 210 10.41 -13.89 -13.81
C TYR A 210 11.33 -14.66 -14.74
N GLN A 211 11.42 -14.19 -15.98
CA GLN A 211 12.41 -14.62 -16.95
C GLN A 211 12.96 -13.38 -17.65
N THR A 212 14.27 -13.20 -17.64
CA THR A 212 14.89 -11.93 -18.13
C THR A 212 15.04 -11.90 -19.65
N ASN A 213 15.26 -13.06 -20.27
CA ASN A 213 15.27 -13.24 -21.72
C ASN A 213 14.74 -14.64 -22.08
N PRO A 214 14.27 -14.89 -23.33
CA PRO A 214 13.65 -16.17 -23.70
C PRO A 214 14.52 -17.41 -23.51
N LEU A 215 15.85 -17.25 -23.44
CA LEU A 215 16.81 -18.35 -23.27
C LEU A 215 17.24 -18.55 -21.80
N SER A 216 16.89 -17.62 -20.91
CA SER A 216 17.22 -17.69 -19.49
C SER A 216 16.31 -18.64 -18.74
N GLN A 217 16.80 -19.20 -17.65
CA GLN A 217 15.96 -19.97 -16.73
C GLN A 217 14.88 -19.09 -16.10
N HIS A 218 13.73 -19.70 -15.84
CA HIS A 218 12.69 -19.08 -15.05
C HIS A 218 13.18 -19.01 -13.60
N SER A 219 13.12 -17.82 -13.03
CA SER A 219 13.52 -17.55 -11.66
C SER A 219 12.29 -17.18 -10.85
N GLY A 220 12.33 -17.45 -9.55
CA GLY A 220 11.34 -16.92 -8.63
C GLY A 220 11.98 -16.50 -7.34
N LEU A 221 11.42 -15.42 -6.80
CA LEU A 221 11.98 -14.69 -5.70
C LEU A 221 10.84 -14.36 -4.74
N LEU A 222 10.92 -14.98 -3.58
CA LEU A 222 9.92 -14.92 -2.52
C LEU A 222 10.51 -14.19 -1.32
N TRP A 223 9.75 -13.25 -0.78
CA TRP A 223 9.90 -12.76 0.58
C TRP A 223 8.66 -13.16 1.39
N SER A 224 8.85 -13.75 2.58
CA SER A 224 7.72 -14.00 3.47
C SER A 224 8.18 -14.17 4.92
N ALA A 225 7.44 -13.61 5.88
CA ALA A 225 7.54 -13.98 7.29
C ALA A 225 6.74 -15.26 7.62
N ASN A 226 5.87 -15.71 6.70
CA ASN A 226 5.07 -16.91 6.86
C ASN A 226 5.88 -18.15 6.46
N ASN A 227 6.44 -18.85 7.45
CA ASN A 227 7.22 -20.07 7.22
C ASN A 227 6.43 -21.16 6.51
N ALA A 228 5.11 -21.26 6.69
CA ALA A 228 4.30 -22.25 5.98
C ALA A 228 4.27 -22.00 4.47
N LEU A 229 4.23 -20.72 4.05
CA LEU A 229 4.32 -20.36 2.64
C LEU A 229 5.70 -20.70 2.05
N ILE A 230 6.78 -20.40 2.78
CA ILE A 230 8.14 -20.74 2.36
C ILE A 230 8.27 -22.26 2.14
N LEU A 231 7.80 -23.05 3.11
CA LEU A 231 7.82 -24.52 3.01
C LEU A 231 6.97 -25.03 1.85
N LYS A 232 5.77 -24.47 1.65
CA LYS A 232 4.89 -24.83 0.53
C LYS A 232 5.57 -24.60 -0.81
N ILE A 233 6.26 -23.47 -1.00
CA ILE A 233 7.00 -23.20 -2.24
C ILE A 233 8.22 -24.12 -2.36
N LYS A 234 8.94 -24.40 -1.27
CA LYS A 234 10.07 -25.36 -1.28
C LYS A 234 9.66 -26.78 -1.67
N HIS A 235 8.46 -27.21 -1.29
CA HIS A 235 7.91 -28.50 -1.69
C HIS A 235 7.60 -28.54 -3.19
N ILE A 236 7.21 -27.42 -3.79
CA ILE A 236 6.94 -27.30 -5.23
C ILE A 236 8.26 -27.19 -6.00
N GLN A 237 9.20 -26.37 -5.51
CA GLN A 237 10.46 -26.08 -6.20
C GLN A 237 11.62 -25.97 -5.20
N GLN A 238 12.70 -26.70 -5.47
CA GLN A 238 13.93 -26.56 -4.70
C GLN A 238 14.52 -25.15 -4.87
N GLY A 239 15.01 -24.56 -3.78
CA GLY A 239 15.53 -23.20 -3.76
C GLY A 239 16.44 -22.92 -2.59
N THR A 240 17.25 -21.87 -2.75
CA THR A 240 18.17 -21.39 -1.71
C THR A 240 17.43 -20.39 -0.82
N GLN A 241 17.39 -20.66 0.48
CA GLN A 241 16.78 -19.77 1.47
C GLN A 241 17.85 -19.00 2.25
N LYS A 242 17.62 -17.71 2.48
CA LYS A 242 18.39 -16.87 3.39
C LYS A 242 17.46 -16.00 4.23
N GLY A 243 17.23 -16.37 5.49
CA GLY A 243 16.22 -15.73 6.34
C GLY A 243 14.82 -15.87 5.71
N ASN A 244 14.12 -14.74 5.56
CA ASN A 244 12.78 -14.67 4.96
C ASN A 244 12.79 -14.68 3.42
N TRP A 245 13.97 -14.78 2.81
CA TRP A 245 14.14 -14.84 1.36
C TRP A 245 14.25 -16.27 0.87
N LEU A 246 13.54 -16.59 -0.21
CA LEU A 246 13.71 -17.81 -0.98
C LEU A 246 13.92 -17.45 -2.46
N LEU A 247 15.04 -17.90 -3.02
CA LEU A 247 15.35 -17.82 -4.45
C LEU A 247 15.31 -19.22 -5.04
N PHE A 248 14.59 -19.40 -6.14
CA PHE A 248 14.53 -20.66 -6.87
C PHE A 248 14.65 -20.44 -8.38
N GLN A 249 15.10 -21.47 -9.08
CA GLN A 249 15.23 -21.49 -10.53
C GLN A 249 14.59 -22.76 -11.08
N THR A 250 13.97 -22.66 -12.25
CA THR A 250 13.27 -23.75 -12.93
C THR A 250 13.50 -23.67 -14.44
N ALA A 251 13.52 -24.85 -15.07
CA ALA A 251 13.64 -24.98 -16.52
C ALA A 251 12.34 -24.61 -17.25
N PHE A 252 11.19 -24.63 -16.57
CA PHE A 252 9.87 -24.38 -17.13
C PHE A 252 9.12 -23.27 -16.36
N PRO A 253 8.16 -22.58 -16.99
CA PRO A 253 7.32 -21.60 -16.31
C PRO A 253 6.47 -22.29 -15.24
N ILE A 254 6.58 -21.87 -13.97
CA ILE A 254 5.79 -22.44 -12.86
C ILE A 254 4.72 -21.47 -12.33
N TYR A 255 4.58 -20.29 -12.93
CA TYR A 255 3.67 -19.27 -12.40
C TYR A 255 2.23 -19.77 -12.31
N GLU A 256 1.70 -20.43 -13.34
CA GLU A 256 0.32 -20.94 -13.30
C GLU A 256 0.12 -22.04 -12.23
N GLN A 257 1.13 -22.87 -11.99
CA GLN A 257 1.11 -23.84 -10.90
C GLN A 257 1.13 -23.16 -9.52
N LEU A 258 1.95 -22.12 -9.35
CA LEU A 258 1.99 -21.33 -8.12
C LEU A 258 0.70 -20.52 -7.95
N ARG A 259 0.18 -19.93 -9.02
CA ARG A 259 -1.06 -19.14 -9.04
C ARG A 259 -2.27 -19.98 -8.67
N SER A 260 -2.44 -21.16 -9.26
CA SER A 260 -3.51 -22.09 -8.89
C SER A 260 -3.41 -22.57 -7.45
N SER A 261 -2.20 -22.81 -6.93
CA SER A 261 -2.00 -23.32 -5.57
C SER A 261 -1.95 -22.26 -4.46
N LEU A 262 -1.68 -20.99 -4.79
CA LEU A 262 -1.46 -19.91 -3.82
C LEU A 262 -2.44 -18.75 -3.98
N LEU A 263 -2.89 -18.43 -5.20
CA LEU A 263 -3.70 -17.25 -5.49
C LEU A 263 -5.18 -17.56 -5.70
N LEU A 264 -5.52 -18.77 -6.13
CA LEU A 264 -6.91 -19.21 -6.36
C LEU A 264 -7.46 -20.10 -5.25
N SER A 265 -6.67 -20.36 -4.21
CA SER A 265 -6.99 -21.24 -3.08
C SER A 265 -7.59 -20.52 -1.88
#